data_AF-Q588W4-F1
#
_entry.id   AF-Q588W4-F1
#
_cell.length_a   1.000
_cell.length_b   1.000
_cell.length_c   1.000
_cell.angle_alpha   90.00
_cell.angle_beta   90.00
_cell.angle_gamma   90.00
#
_symmetry.space_group_name_H-M   'P 1'
#
loop_
_entity.id
_entity.type
_entity.pdbx_description
1 polymer ?
#
loop_
_entity_poly.entity_id
_entity_poly.type
_entity_poly.pdbx_seq_one_letter_code
_entity_poly.pdbx_strand_id
1 'polypeptide(L)'
;GGIGKTTLVEEIARLAKEGKLFDAIAMVTVKQTPNIKKIQGEIADQLGLKFEGGKGSNYGLIDSSKVRDEKKVLLVFDDVW
;
A
#
# COMPACT_ATOMS: atom_id res chain seq x y z
N GLY A 1 4.77 9.91 -20.02
CA GLY A 1 5.65 9.33 -21.06
C GLY A 1 6.17 8.00 -20.58
N GLY A 2 5.80 6.91 -21.25
CA GLY A 2 6.06 5.53 -20.81
C GLY A 2 7.52 5.14 -20.95
N ILE A 3 8.29 5.30 -19.87
CA ILE A 3 9.69 4.84 -19.76
C ILE A 3 9.81 3.49 -19.05
N GLY A 4 8.70 2.76 -18.86
CA GLY A 4 8.69 1.44 -18.22
C GLY A 4 8.73 1.44 -16.68
N LYS A 5 8.46 2.57 -16.01
CA LYS A 5 8.40 2.64 -14.54
C LYS A 5 7.38 1.68 -13.93
N THR A 6 6.17 1.63 -14.48
CA THR A 6 5.12 0.70 -14.04
C THR A 6 5.55 -0.75 -14.28
N THR A 7 6.17 -1.05 -15.42
CA THR A 7 6.70 -2.39 -15.72
C THR A 7 7.82 -2.82 -14.75
N LEU A 8 8.70 -1.89 -14.34
CA LEU A 8 9.73 -2.16 -13.35
C LEU A 8 9.11 -2.45 -11.97
N VAL A 9 8.08 -1.70 -11.58
CA VAL A 9 7.35 -1.93 -10.33
C VAL A 9 6.67 -3.30 -10.32
N GLU A 10 6.03 -3.69 -11.43
CA GLU A 10 5.43 -5.02 -11.57
C GLU A 10 6.48 -6.14 -11.43
N GLU A 11 7.65 -5.96 -12.05
CA GLU A 11 8.73 -6.95 -11.98
C GLU A 11 9.36 -7.03 -10.58
N ILE A 12 9.55 -5.90 -9.89
CA ILE A 12 9.98 -5.89 -8.48
C ILE A 12 8.96 -6.61 -7.60
N ALA A 13 7.67 -6.37 -7.81
CA ALA A 13 6.61 -7.06 -7.07
C ALA A 13 6.59 -8.57 -7.37
N ARG A 14 6.85 -8.99 -8.62
CA ARG A 14 6.98 -10.40 -9.02
C ARG A 14 8.16 -11.07 -8.32
N LEU A 15 9.35 -10.48 -8.41
CA LEU A 15 10.57 -11.01 -7.79
C LEU A 15 10.45 -11.04 -6.26
N ALA A 16 9.82 -10.02 -5.65
CA ALA A 16 9.53 -9.98 -4.23
C ALA A 16 8.64 -11.14 -3.78
N LYS A 17 7.61 -11.48 -4.57
CA LYS A 17 6.72 -12.63 -4.30
C LYS A 17 7.46 -13.95 -4.47
N GLU A 18 8.21 -14.13 -5.55
CA GLU A 18 8.96 -15.36 -5.84
C GLU A 18 10.04 -15.64 -4.79
N GLY A 19 10.78 -14.60 -4.39
CA GLY A 19 11.80 -14.70 -3.36
C GLY A 19 11.26 -14.73 -1.93
N LYS A 20 9.93 -14.62 -1.73
CA LYS A 20 9.28 -14.47 -0.41
C LYS A 20 9.97 -13.40 0.45
N LEU A 21 10.36 -12.29 -0.18
CA LEU A 21 11.13 -11.22 0.47
C LEU A 21 10.25 -10.37 1.39
N PHE A 22 8.95 -10.34 1.10
CA PHE A 22 7.92 -9.60 1.82
C PHE A 22 6.71 -10.50 2.07
N ASP A 23 6.08 -10.32 3.23
CA ASP A 23 4.88 -11.03 3.65
C ASP A 23 3.61 -10.44 3.03
N ALA A 24 3.66 -9.16 2.64
CA ALA A 24 2.58 -8.48 1.93
C ALA A 24 3.11 -7.38 1.02
N ILE A 25 2.38 -7.12 -0.06
CA ILE A 25 2.70 -6.06 -1.03
C ILE A 25 1.40 -5.29 -1.30
N ALA A 26 1.46 -3.97 -1.23
CA ALA A 26 0.36 -3.10 -1.65
C ALA A 26 0.87 -2.03 -2.62
N MET A 27 0.16 -1.88 -3.73
CA MET A 27 0.45 -0.91 -4.78
C MET A 27 -0.73 0.06 -4.93
N VAL A 28 -0.46 1.35 -4.89
CA VAL A 28 -1.49 2.39 -5.02
C VAL A 28 -1.03 3.49 -5.97
N THR A 29 -1.97 4.01 -6.75
CA THR A 29 -1.71 5.15 -7.63
C THR A 29 -2.02 6.44 -6.89
N VAL A 30 -1.04 7.33 -6.81
CA VAL A 30 -1.24 8.66 -6.24
C VAL A 30 -1.61 9.60 -7.37
N LYS A 31 -2.75 10.30 -7.26
CA LYS A 31 -3.12 11.32 -8.23
C LYS A 31 -2.55 12.68 -7.80
N GLN A 32 -2.42 13.61 -8.74
CA GLN A 32 -2.00 15.00 -8.48
C GLN A 32 -2.78 15.68 -7.34
N THR A 33 -4.07 15.33 -7.17
CA THR A 33 -4.84 15.65 -5.97
C THR A 33 -5.08 14.37 -5.17
N PRO A 34 -4.24 14.06 -4.16
CA PRO A 34 -4.35 12.82 -3.43
C PRO A 34 -5.63 12.77 -2.59
N ASN A 35 -6.44 11.73 -2.79
CA ASN A 35 -7.50 11.40 -1.84
C ASN A 35 -6.94 10.44 -0.80
N ILE A 36 -6.43 10.99 0.31
CA ILE A 36 -5.76 10.22 1.36
C ILE A 36 -6.65 9.10 1.91
N LYS A 37 -7.97 9.36 2.08
CA LYS A 37 -8.91 8.34 2.56
C LYS A 37 -9.02 7.16 1.60
N LYS A 38 -9.10 7.45 0.29
CA LYS A 38 -9.17 6.42 -0.74
C LYS A 38 -7.86 5.62 -0.79
N ILE A 39 -6.71 6.30 -0.75
CA ILE A 39 -5.38 5.66 -0.77
C ILE A 39 -5.21 4.74 0.45
N GLN A 40 -5.54 5.23 1.65
CA GLN A 40 -5.48 4.39 2.85
C GLN A 40 -6.43 3.19 2.73
N GLY A 41 -7.65 3.42 2.23
CA GLY A 41 -8.63 2.38 1.91
C GLY A 41 -8.02 1.24 1.07
N GLU A 42 -7.46 1.62 -0.08
CA GLU A 42 -6.84 0.68 -1.03
C GLU A 42 -5.65 -0.07 -0.42
N ILE A 43 -4.83 0.59 0.41
CA ILE A 43 -3.72 -0.07 1.12
C ILE A 43 -4.26 -1.09 2.11
N ALA A 44 -5.27 -0.73 2.91
CA ALA A 44 -5.82 -1.64 3.90
C ALA A 44 -6.48 -2.86 3.27
N ASP A 45 -7.23 -2.66 2.17
CA ASP A 45 -7.84 -3.76 1.41
C ASP A 45 -6.78 -4.73 0.89
N GLN A 46 -5.68 -4.23 0.33
CA GLN A 46 -4.58 -5.05 -0.19
C GLN A 46 -3.78 -5.77 0.90
N LEU A 47 -3.66 -5.15 2.09
CA LEU A 47 -2.95 -5.74 3.23
C LEU A 47 -3.86 -6.58 4.14
N GLY A 48 -5.15 -6.70 3.83
CA GLY A 48 -6.13 -7.40 4.68
C GLY A 48 -6.34 -6.75 6.04
N LEU A 49 -6.08 -5.44 6.14
CA LEU A 49 -6.22 -4.66 7.36
C LEU A 49 -7.66 -4.15 7.47
N LYS A 50 -8.20 -4.13 8.69
CA LYS A 50 -9.52 -3.55 8.96
C LYS A 50 -9.34 -2.18 9.58
N PHE A 51 -10.07 -1.19 9.06
CA PHE A 51 -10.23 0.08 9.74
C PHE A 51 -11.17 -0.09 10.93
N GLU A 52 -10.66 0.11 12.13
CA GLU A 52 -11.50 0.24 13.31
C GLU A 52 -11.95 1.69 13.41
N GLY A 53 -13.09 1.99 12.78
CA GLY A 53 -13.71 3.30 12.80
C GLY A 53 -14.36 3.58 14.15
N GLY A 54 -13.62 4.22 15.07
CA GLY A 54 -14.19 4.85 16.26
C GLY A 54 -15.02 6.08 15.87
N LYS A 55 -16.26 6.16 16.35
CA LYS A 55 -17.09 7.37 16.25
C LYS A 55 -16.28 8.59 16.75
N GLY A 56 -15.96 9.51 15.84
CA GLY A 56 -15.46 10.85 16.20
C GLY A 56 -14.00 11.16 15.87
N SER A 57 -13.16 10.19 15.50
CA SER A 57 -11.79 10.50 15.05
C SER A 57 -11.74 10.62 13.53
N ASN A 58 -11.55 11.84 13.03
CA ASN A 58 -11.32 12.18 11.61
C ASN A 58 -10.02 11.59 11.02
N TYR A 59 -9.42 10.60 11.64
CA TYR A 59 -8.10 10.08 11.33
C TYR A 59 -8.17 8.55 11.38
N GLY A 60 -8.57 7.95 10.26
CA GLY A 60 -8.41 6.51 10.03
C GLY A 60 -6.94 6.22 9.79
N LEU A 61 -6.12 6.35 10.84
CA LEU A 61 -4.79 5.75 10.82
C LEU A 61 -5.03 4.25 10.63
N ILE A 62 -4.47 3.69 9.56
CA ILE A 62 -4.33 2.23 9.46
C ILE A 62 -3.69 1.83 10.78
N ASP A 63 -4.35 0.95 11.53
CA ASP A 63 -3.81 0.43 12.77
C ASP A 63 -2.58 -0.43 12.44
N SER A 64 -1.45 0.26 12.31
CA SER A 64 -0.16 -0.32 11.96
C SER A 64 0.36 -1.25 13.04
N SER A 65 -0.28 -1.30 14.22
CA SER A 65 0.01 -2.31 15.24
C SER A 65 -0.24 -3.72 14.72
N LYS A 66 -1.25 -3.93 13.85
CA LYS A 66 -1.52 -5.24 13.22
C LYS A 66 -0.51 -5.64 12.14
N VAL A 67 0.24 -4.67 11.63
CA VAL A 67 1.39 -4.90 10.73
C VAL A 67 2.65 -5.22 11.54
N ARG A 68 2.69 -4.90 12.85
CA ARG A 68 3.93 -4.55 13.52
C ARG A 68 4.72 -5.63 14.22
N ASP A 69 4.30 -6.88 14.27
CA ASP A 69 5.10 -7.84 15.04
C ASP A 69 6.07 -8.67 14.20
N GLU A 70 5.76 -9.07 12.95
CA GLU A 70 6.68 -9.94 12.18
C GLU A 70 6.61 -9.81 10.64
N LYS A 71 5.87 -8.85 10.08
CA LYS A 71 5.63 -8.79 8.62
C LYS A 71 6.44 -7.73 7.91
N LYS A 72 7.25 -8.14 6.92
CA LYS A 72 7.88 -7.27 5.93
C LYS A 72 6.84 -6.88 4.89
N VAL A 73 6.51 -5.59 4.80
CA VAL A 73 5.54 -5.07 3.83
C VAL A 73 6.24 -4.19 2.79
N LEU A 74 5.96 -4.43 1.51
CA LEU A 74 6.36 -3.54 0.42
C LEU A 74 5.18 -2.64 0.02
N LEU A 75 5.36 -1.32 0.15
CA LEU A 75 4.41 -0.32 -0.33
C LEU A 75 4.96 0.33 -1.60
N VAL A 76 4.17 0.30 -2.68
CA VAL A 76 4.54 0.95 -3.94
C VAL A 76 3.53 2.04 -4.27
N PHE A 77 4.04 3.25 -4.47
CA PHE A 77 3.27 4.40 -4.91
C PHE A 77 3.58 4.66 -6.38
N ASP A 78 2.63 4.36 -7.26
CA ASP A 78 2.74 4.67 -8.68
C ASP A 78 2.27 6.11 -8.94
N ASP A 79 2.98 6.82 -9.81
CA ASP A 79 2.67 8.17 -10.30
C ASP A 79 2.63 9.30 -9.24
N VAL A 80 3.68 9.45 -8.43
CA VAL A 80 3.82 10.60 -7.53
C VAL A 80 4.25 11.85 -8.33
N TRP A 81 3.42 12.90 -8.31
CA TRP A 81 3.65 14.20 -8.96
C TRP A 81 4.40 15.19 -8.07
#